data_AF-D7VKV4-F1
#
_entry.id   AF-D7VKV4-F1
#
_cell.length_a   1.000
_cell.length_b   1.000
_cell.length_c   1.000
_cell.angle_alpha   90.00
_cell.angle_beta   90.00
_cell.angle_gamma   90.00
#
_symmetry.space_group_name_H-M   'P 1'
#
loop_
_entity.id
_entity.type
_entity.pdbx_description
1 polymer ?
#
loop_
_entity_poly.entity_id
_entity_poly.type
_entity_poly.pdbx_seq_one_letter_code
_entity_poly.pdbx_strand_id
1 'polypeptide(L)'
;MTDPKTLTSVAEFHKTFQHPILDQPTIPAEKRCELRVSLIAEELKELEEAIQNKDLVEIADALCDIQYVLSGAVLEFGLKDKFNALFEEVQRSNMSKACKSVKEAEETMKYYKEEKGVDSYYKEVDGLFLVFREGDNKTLKSIYYSPADLKSIIEQ
;
A
#
# COMPACT_ATOMS: atom_id res chain seq x y z
N MET A 1 -6.25 -16.16 9.03
CA MET A 1 -5.00 -15.67 8.42
C MET A 1 -4.19 -15.05 9.53
N THR A 2 -2.89 -15.34 9.60
CA THR A 2 -1.99 -14.80 10.62
C THR A 2 -1.02 -13.87 9.92
N ASP A 3 -0.90 -12.63 10.38
CA ASP A 3 0.03 -11.68 9.78
C ASP A 3 1.47 -12.08 10.11
N PRO A 4 2.39 -12.07 9.13
CA PRO A 4 3.79 -12.35 9.39
C PRO A 4 4.40 -11.26 10.30
N LYS A 5 5.27 -11.66 11.23
CA LYS A 5 6.03 -10.72 12.07
C LYS A 5 7.18 -10.12 11.25
N THR A 6 6.87 -9.22 10.33
CA THR A 6 7.85 -8.67 9.38
C THR A 6 8.78 -7.67 10.08
N LEU A 7 8.23 -6.56 10.58
CA LEU A 7 9.02 -5.46 11.12
C LEU A 7 9.88 -5.85 12.33
N THR A 8 9.34 -6.68 13.24
CA THR A 8 10.09 -7.15 14.42
C THR A 8 11.25 -8.06 14.04
N SER A 9 11.05 -8.98 13.09
CA SER A 9 12.11 -9.91 12.64
C SER A 9 13.22 -9.17 11.90
N VAL A 10 12.87 -8.20 11.05
CA VAL A 10 13.88 -7.39 10.35
C VAL A 10 14.61 -6.43 11.31
N ALA A 11 13.95 -5.96 12.38
CA ALA A 11 14.63 -5.19 13.43
C ALA A 11 15.67 -6.03 14.17
N GLU A 12 15.41 -7.32 14.41
CA GLU A 12 16.38 -8.26 14.96
C GLU A 12 17.57 -8.48 14.01
N PHE A 13 17.31 -8.63 12.71
CA PHE A 13 18.35 -8.67 11.68
C PHE A 13 19.21 -7.40 11.69
N HIS A 14 18.60 -6.20 11.65
CA HIS A 14 19.34 -4.93 11.69
C HIS A 14 20.22 -4.82 12.95
N LYS A 15 19.72 -5.23 14.12
CA LYS A 15 20.51 -5.27 15.37
C LYS A 15 21.69 -6.23 15.26
N THR A 16 21.46 -7.43 14.72
CA THR A 16 22.47 -8.49 14.60
C THR A 16 23.59 -8.10 13.63
N PHE A 17 23.22 -7.53 12.47
CA PHE A 17 24.14 -7.15 11.40
C PHE A 17 24.55 -5.66 11.44
N GLN A 18 24.24 -4.97 12.55
CA GLN A 18 24.62 -3.58 12.80
C GLN A 18 24.17 -2.60 11.70
N HIS A 19 22.96 -2.81 11.17
CA HIS A 19 22.30 -1.86 10.29
C HIS A 19 21.53 -0.80 11.09
N PRO A 20 21.39 0.43 10.58
CA PRO A 20 20.70 1.49 11.28
C PRO A 20 19.24 1.14 11.56
N ILE A 21 18.77 1.58 12.73
CA ILE A 21 17.36 1.67 13.09
C ILE A 21 17.21 3.05 13.72
N LEU A 22 16.45 3.94 13.08
CA LEU A 22 16.21 5.26 13.64
C LEU A 22 15.04 5.20 14.61
N ASP A 23 15.10 5.99 15.68
CA ASP A 23 14.07 5.98 16.72
C ASP A 23 12.91 6.93 16.42
N GLN A 24 13.09 7.87 15.48
CA GLN A 24 12.09 8.86 15.11
C GLN A 24 12.06 9.06 13.60
N PRO A 25 10.91 9.44 13.01
CA PRO A 25 10.78 9.72 11.58
C PRO A 25 11.86 10.67 11.10
N THR A 26 12.76 10.18 10.25
CA THR A 26 13.96 10.91 9.82
C THR A 26 14.30 10.51 8.40
N ILE A 27 14.75 11.48 7.60
CA ILE A 27 15.37 11.18 6.30
C ILE A 27 16.84 10.84 6.57
N PRO A 28 17.30 9.59 6.31
CA PRO A 28 18.69 9.22 6.53
C PRO A 28 19.60 9.86 5.47
N ALA A 29 20.91 9.61 5.57
CA ALA A 29 21.87 10.09 4.58
C ALA A 29 21.51 9.60 3.17
N GLU A 30 21.78 10.42 2.14
CA GLU A 30 21.44 10.15 0.74
C GLU A 30 21.82 8.74 0.28
N LYS A 31 23.06 8.30 0.57
CA LYS A 31 23.53 6.94 0.24
C LYS A 31 22.70 5.83 0.88
N ARG A 32 22.10 6.06 2.06
CA ARG A 32 21.19 5.09 2.70
C ARG A 32 19.84 5.09 2.00
N CYS A 33 19.31 6.25 1.64
CA CYS A 33 18.10 6.35 0.84
C CYS A 33 18.27 5.61 -0.50
N GLU A 34 19.37 5.87 -1.21
CA GLU A 34 19.73 5.19 -2.46
C GLU A 34 19.79 3.67 -2.28
N LEU A 35 20.46 3.20 -1.22
CA LEU A 35 20.53 1.77 -0.91
C LEU A 35 19.15 1.15 -0.65
N ARG A 36 18.25 1.84 0.07
CA ARG A 36 16.91 1.31 0.31
C ARG A 36 16.10 1.22 -0.97
N VAL A 37 16.19 2.22 -1.84
CA VAL A 37 15.53 2.21 -3.15
C VAL A 37 16.11 1.12 -4.05
N SER A 38 17.44 0.95 -4.08
CA SER A 38 18.08 -0.05 -4.94
C SER A 38 17.67 -1.47 -4.56
N LEU A 39 17.63 -1.79 -3.26
CA LEU A 39 17.20 -3.11 -2.79
C LEU A 39 15.73 -3.39 -3.16
N ILE A 40 14.82 -2.44 -2.93
CA ILE A 40 13.41 -2.62 -3.34
C ILE A 40 13.29 -2.81 -4.86
N ALA A 41 14.08 -2.08 -5.65
CA ALA A 41 14.07 -2.19 -7.10
C ALA A 41 14.64 -3.52 -7.60
N GLU A 42 15.63 -4.07 -6.91
CA GLU A 42 16.20 -5.40 -7.17
C GLU A 42 15.13 -6.48 -6.99
N GLU A 43 14.49 -6.56 -5.81
CA GLU A 43 13.46 -7.58 -5.54
C GLU A 43 12.23 -7.44 -6.45
N LEU A 44 11.88 -6.21 -6.85
CA LEU A 44 10.79 -5.98 -7.80
C LEU A 44 11.12 -6.59 -9.18
N LYS A 45 12.37 -6.48 -9.63
CA LYS A 45 12.80 -7.05 -10.90
C LYS A 45 12.75 -8.59 -10.85
N GLU A 46 13.16 -9.19 -9.73
CA GLU A 46 13.06 -10.63 -9.53
C GLU A 46 11.60 -11.10 -9.57
N LEU A 47 10.68 -10.35 -8.95
CA LEU A 47 9.25 -10.62 -9.05
C LEU A 47 8.74 -10.56 -10.49
N GLU A 48 9.16 -9.55 -11.26
CA GLU A 48 8.79 -9.43 -12.68
C GLU A 48 9.27 -10.64 -13.50
N GLU A 49 10.52 -11.06 -13.30
CA GLU A 49 11.10 -12.24 -13.97
C GLU A 49 10.38 -13.53 -13.56
N ALA A 50 10.08 -13.72 -12.27
CA ALA A 50 9.35 -14.88 -11.76
C ALA A 50 7.92 -14.97 -12.33
N ILE A 51 7.21 -13.85 -12.44
CA ILE A 51 5.88 -13.79 -13.09
C ILE A 51 5.96 -14.16 -14.57
N GLN A 52 6.95 -13.65 -15.30
CA GLN A 52 7.15 -13.98 -16.72
C GLN A 52 7.41 -15.48 -16.91
N ASN A 53 8.19 -16.06 -16.01
CA ASN A 53 8.50 -17.49 -16.01
C ASN A 53 7.37 -18.37 -15.47
N LYS A 54 6.31 -17.78 -14.90
CA LYS A 54 5.19 -18.47 -14.24
C LYS A 54 5.65 -19.39 -13.11
N ASP A 55 6.71 -19.00 -12.40
CA ASP A 55 7.28 -19.78 -11.31
C ASP A 55 6.69 -19.31 -9.98
N LEU A 56 5.78 -20.10 -9.41
CA LEU A 56 5.10 -19.75 -8.17
C LEU A 56 6.04 -19.74 -6.95
N VAL A 57 7.12 -20.53 -6.97
CA VAL A 57 8.07 -20.59 -5.86
C VAL A 57 8.90 -19.31 -5.85
N GLU A 58 9.44 -18.92 -7.00
CA GLU A 58 10.22 -17.67 -7.14
C GLU A 58 9.33 -16.42 -6.93
N ILE A 59 8.05 -16.47 -7.33
CA ILE A 59 7.09 -15.40 -6.99
C ILE A 59 6.93 -15.28 -5.47
N ALA A 60 6.81 -16.40 -4.76
CA ALA A 60 6.66 -16.39 -3.31
C ALA A 60 7.92 -15.87 -2.61
N ASP A 61 9.10 -16.22 -3.13
CA ASP A 61 10.41 -15.76 -2.65
C ASP A 61 10.54 -14.24 -2.80
N ALA A 62 10.39 -13.73 -4.02
CA ALA A 62 10.49 -12.29 -4.31
C ALA A 62 9.47 -11.46 -3.52
N LEU A 63 8.24 -11.96 -3.31
CA LEU A 63 7.25 -11.27 -2.45
C LEU A 63 7.69 -11.22 -0.97
N CYS A 64 8.32 -12.27 -0.46
CA CYS A 64 8.88 -12.28 0.88
C CYS A 64 10.04 -11.29 1.00
N ASP A 65 10.92 -11.25 0.00
CA ASP A 65 12.09 -10.38 -0.01
C ASP A 65 11.73 -8.90 -0.17
N ILE A 66 10.77 -8.57 -1.05
CA ILE A 66 10.17 -7.21 -1.11
C ILE A 66 9.69 -6.78 0.28
N GLN A 67 8.94 -7.65 0.97
CA GLN A 67 8.46 -7.34 2.32
C GLN A 67 9.61 -7.19 3.32
N TYR A 68 10.69 -7.96 3.17
CA TYR A 68 11.88 -7.89 4.03
C TYR A 68 12.62 -6.56 3.84
N VAL A 69 12.93 -6.19 2.60
CA VAL A 69 13.64 -4.93 2.28
C VAL A 69 12.79 -3.70 2.56
N LEU A 70 11.47 -3.79 2.36
CA LEU A 70 10.51 -2.75 2.76
C LEU A 70 10.54 -2.53 4.29
N SER A 71 10.52 -3.60 5.08
CA SER A 71 10.62 -3.50 6.54
C SER A 71 11.94 -2.86 6.97
N GLY A 72 13.04 -3.20 6.28
CA GLY A 72 14.34 -2.56 6.50
C GLY A 72 14.31 -1.06 6.20
N ALA A 73 13.63 -0.63 5.14
CA ALA A 73 13.42 0.78 4.85
C ALA A 73 12.60 1.47 5.95
N VAL A 74 11.48 0.89 6.40
CA VAL A 74 10.67 1.42 7.51
C VAL A 74 11.51 1.67 8.76
N LEU A 75 12.42 0.76 9.09
CA LEU A 75 13.35 0.90 10.23
C LEU A 75 14.37 2.03 10.03
N GLU A 76 14.95 2.14 8.84
CA GLU A 76 15.96 3.16 8.54
C GLU A 76 15.40 4.58 8.37
N PHE A 77 14.11 4.71 8.07
CA PHE A 77 13.40 5.99 8.11
C PHE A 77 12.80 6.30 9.48
N GLY A 78 13.01 5.44 10.48
CA GLY A 78 12.53 5.64 11.85
C GLY A 78 11.02 5.61 11.99
N LEU A 79 10.35 4.83 11.14
CA LEU A 79 8.88 4.74 11.09
C LEU A 79 8.33 3.57 11.90
N LYS A 80 9.17 2.77 12.57
CA LYS A 80 8.78 1.50 13.23
C LYS A 80 7.57 1.63 14.16
N ASP A 81 7.51 2.68 14.97
CA ASP A 81 6.46 2.88 15.98
C ASP A 81 5.19 3.52 15.39
N LYS A 82 5.29 4.06 14.17
CA LYS A 82 4.18 4.73 13.46
C LYS A 82 3.65 3.92 12.28
N PHE A 83 4.39 2.92 11.81
CA PHE A 83 4.08 2.22 10.56
C PHE A 83 2.73 1.50 10.59
N ASN A 84 2.35 0.94 11.75
CA ASN A 84 1.02 0.34 11.91
C ASN A 84 -0.09 1.37 11.68
N ALA A 85 -0.01 2.52 12.35
CA ALA A 85 -1.00 3.59 12.19
C ALA A 85 -1.02 4.16 10.76
N LEU A 86 0.15 4.30 10.12
CA LEU A 86 0.26 4.73 8.72
C LEU A 86 -0.45 3.73 7.78
N PHE A 87 -0.22 2.43 7.98
CA PHE A 87 -0.85 1.39 7.17
C PHE A 87 -2.36 1.34 7.39
N GLU A 88 -2.82 1.39 8.64
CA GLU A 88 -4.24 1.45 9.00
C GLU A 88 -4.94 2.65 8.38
N GLU A 89 -4.29 3.82 8.33
CA GLU A 89 -4.85 5.03 7.71
C GLU A 89 -4.94 4.90 6.19
N VAL A 90 -3.93 4.32 5.55
CA VAL A 90 -4.00 3.97 4.11
C VAL A 90 -5.13 2.97 3.86
N GLN A 91 -5.31 1.98 4.72
CA GLN A 91 -6.37 0.99 4.60
C GLN A 91 -7.75 1.62 4.78
N ARG A 92 -7.95 2.44 5.82
CA ARG A 92 -9.19 3.20 6.05
C ARG A 92 -9.56 4.05 4.82
N SER A 93 -8.58 4.80 4.31
CA SER A 93 -8.73 5.60 3.10
C SER A 93 -9.12 4.74 1.90
N ASN A 94 -8.42 3.64 1.64
CA ASN A 94 -8.73 2.71 0.55
C ASN A 94 -10.14 2.12 0.66
N MET A 95 -10.56 1.71 1.85
CA MET A 95 -11.90 1.16 2.07
C MET A 95 -13.00 2.22 1.91
N SER A 96 -12.70 3.50 2.14
CA SER A 96 -13.65 4.60 1.90
C SER A 96 -13.96 4.86 0.42
N LYS A 97 -13.26 4.19 -0.51
CA LYS A 97 -13.57 4.25 -1.95
C LYS A 97 -14.89 3.55 -2.30
N ALA A 98 -15.34 2.60 -1.48
CA ALA A 98 -16.62 1.92 -1.66
C ALA A 98 -17.79 2.84 -1.26
N CYS A 99 -18.91 2.76 -1.96
CA CYS A 99 -20.14 3.46 -1.60
C CYS A 99 -20.92 2.62 -0.57
N LYS A 100 -21.56 3.27 0.40
CA LYS A 100 -22.33 2.62 1.48
C LYS A 100 -23.81 2.49 1.20
N SER A 101 -24.29 3.10 0.12
CA SER A 101 -25.68 3.02 -0.32
C SER A 101 -25.78 3.11 -1.84
N VAL A 102 -26.91 2.66 -2.38
CA VAL A 102 -27.28 2.86 -3.79
C VAL A 102 -27.19 4.34 -4.17
N LYS A 103 -27.68 5.23 -3.29
CA LYS A 103 -27.64 6.68 -3.52
C LYS A 103 -26.21 7.18 -3.74
N GLU A 104 -25.28 6.82 -2.87
CA GLU A 104 -23.87 7.22 -3.00
C GLU A 104 -23.25 6.69 -4.31
N ALA A 105 -23.62 5.48 -4.72
CA ALA A 105 -23.15 4.88 -5.97
C ALA A 105 -23.69 5.62 -7.20
N GLU A 106 -24.99 5.94 -7.22
CA GLU A 106 -25.63 6.71 -8.28
C GLU A 106 -25.07 8.13 -8.39
N GLU A 107 -24.87 8.82 -7.26
CA GLU A 107 -24.25 10.14 -7.22
C GLU A 107 -22.80 10.10 -7.72
N THR A 108 -22.06 9.05 -7.36
CA THR A 108 -20.70 8.83 -7.85
C THR A 108 -20.68 8.60 -9.37
N MET A 109 -21.53 7.71 -9.88
CA MET A 109 -21.65 7.44 -11.32
C MET A 109 -22.01 8.70 -12.10
N LYS A 110 -22.98 9.48 -11.59
CA LYS A 110 -23.40 10.75 -12.17
C LYS A 110 -22.23 11.73 -12.25
N TYR A 111 -21.49 11.92 -11.15
CA TYR A 111 -20.30 12.78 -11.12
C TYR A 111 -19.27 12.36 -12.19
N TYR A 112 -18.97 11.08 -12.31
CA TYR A 112 -18.00 10.60 -13.32
C TYR A 112 -18.49 10.77 -14.75
N LYS A 113 -19.79 10.62 -15.00
CA LYS A 113 -20.39 10.85 -16.32
C LYS A 113 -20.33 12.33 -16.69
N GLU A 114 -20.73 13.21 -15.78
CA GLU A 114 -20.85 14.67 -16.02
C GLU A 114 -19.47 15.35 -16.10
N GLU A 115 -18.60 15.09 -15.12
CA GLU A 115 -17.33 15.81 -15.00
C GLU A 115 -16.19 15.19 -15.82
N LYS A 116 -16.29 13.89 -16.13
CA LYS A 116 -15.19 13.14 -16.77
C LYS A 116 -15.60 12.40 -18.04
N GLY A 117 -16.89 12.42 -18.40
CA GLY A 117 -17.39 11.67 -19.56
C GLY A 117 -17.22 10.16 -19.43
N VAL A 118 -17.12 9.63 -18.20
CA VAL A 118 -16.86 8.22 -17.93
C VAL A 118 -18.17 7.49 -17.66
N ASP A 119 -18.49 6.52 -18.52
CA ASP A 119 -19.56 5.57 -18.27
C ASP A 119 -19.16 4.55 -17.20
N SER A 120 -20.10 4.22 -16.32
CA SER A 120 -19.87 3.40 -15.15
C SER A 120 -21.12 2.64 -14.73
N TYR A 121 -20.92 1.61 -13.91
CA TYR A 121 -21.98 0.82 -13.28
C TYR A 121 -21.57 0.43 -11.86
N TYR A 122 -22.51 0.00 -11.00
CA TYR A 122 -22.17 -0.51 -9.67
C TYR A 122 -22.54 -1.98 -9.48
N LYS A 123 -21.86 -2.63 -8.53
CA LYS A 123 -22.24 -3.96 -8.02
C LYS A 123 -22.32 -3.92 -6.49
N GLU A 124 -23.35 -4.56 -5.95
CA GLU A 124 -23.44 -4.79 -4.52
C GLU A 124 -22.58 -6.00 -4.13
N VAL A 125 -21.70 -5.83 -3.14
CA VAL A 125 -20.84 -6.87 -2.58
C VAL A 125 -20.76 -6.65 -1.07
N ASP A 126 -21.20 -7.63 -0.29
CA ASP A 126 -21.17 -7.60 1.18
C ASP A 126 -21.74 -6.31 1.82
N GLY A 127 -22.85 -5.81 1.25
CA GLY A 127 -23.53 -4.59 1.73
C GLY A 127 -22.84 -3.27 1.33
N LEU A 128 -21.80 -3.33 0.49
CA LEU A 128 -21.16 -2.17 -0.15
C LEU A 128 -21.53 -2.10 -1.63
N PHE A 129 -21.47 -0.89 -2.19
CA PHE A 129 -21.77 -0.62 -3.60
C PHE A 129 -20.48 -0.18 -4.29
N LEU A 130 -19.90 -1.07 -5.07
CA LEU A 130 -18.64 -0.86 -5.76
C LEU A 130 -18.91 -0.28 -7.14
N VAL A 131 -18.41 0.92 -7.42
CA VAL A 131 -18.58 1.58 -8.73
C VAL A 131 -17.39 1.26 -9.63
N PHE A 132 -17.69 0.79 -10.84
CA PHE A 132 -16.71 0.40 -11.84
C PHE A 132 -16.87 1.21 -13.11
N ARG A 133 -15.75 1.54 -13.74
CA ARG A 133 -15.73 2.07 -15.10
C ARG A 133 -16.09 0.99 -16.11
N GLU A 134 -16.95 1.34 -17.07
CA GLU A 134 -17.23 0.46 -18.21
C GLU A 134 -16.00 0.27 -19.10
N GLY A 135 -15.81 -0.95 -19.60
CA GLY A 135 -14.70 -1.33 -20.50
C GLY A 135 -13.57 -2.08 -19.81
N ASP A 136 -13.07 -1.60 -18.67
CA ASP A 136 -11.93 -2.21 -17.97
C ASP A 136 -12.19 -2.63 -16.52
N ASN A 137 -13.42 -2.42 -16.02
CA ASN A 137 -13.83 -2.75 -14.65
C ASN A 137 -12.94 -2.13 -13.58
N LYS A 138 -12.29 -1.00 -13.88
CA LYS A 138 -11.49 -0.28 -12.90
C LYS A 138 -12.41 0.31 -11.83
N THR A 139 -12.11 0.04 -10.56
CA THR A 139 -12.82 0.65 -9.42
C THR A 139 -12.67 2.17 -9.46
N LEU A 140 -13.81 2.87 -9.45
CA LEU A 140 -13.91 4.31 -9.29
C LEU A 140 -14.04 4.67 -7.81
N LYS A 141 -13.49 5.81 -7.42
CA LYS A 141 -13.55 6.25 -6.02
C LYS A 141 -14.92 6.88 -5.76
N SER A 142 -15.59 6.48 -4.68
CA SER A 142 -16.75 7.22 -4.17
C SER A 142 -16.45 8.72 -4.11
N ILE A 143 -17.42 9.57 -4.44
CA ILE A 143 -17.28 11.02 -4.24
C ILE A 143 -17.20 11.41 -2.75
N TYR A 144 -17.60 10.49 -1.86
CA TYR A 144 -17.48 10.59 -0.41
C TYR A 144 -16.19 9.96 0.15
N TYR A 145 -15.28 9.54 -0.74
CA TYR A 145 -13.96 9.03 -0.37
C TYR A 145 -13.22 10.03 0.53
N SER A 146 -12.58 9.51 1.56
CA SER A 146 -11.76 10.28 2.49
C SER A 146 -10.28 9.99 2.23
N PRO A 147 -9.48 10.99 1.83
CA PRO A 147 -8.05 10.80 1.59
C PRO A 147 -7.30 10.39 2.87
N ALA A 148 -6.16 9.72 2.69
CA ALA A 148 -5.30 9.34 3.81
C ALA A 148 -4.61 10.58 4.39
N ASP A 149 -4.64 10.75 5.70
CA ASP A 149 -3.91 11.81 6.43
C ASP A 149 -2.70 11.24 7.17
N LEU A 150 -1.63 10.99 6.41
CA LEU A 150 -0.37 10.49 6.96
C LEU A 150 0.41 11.56 7.72
N LYS A 151 0.17 12.84 7.39
CA LYS A 151 0.89 13.97 8.00
C LYS A 151 0.62 14.04 9.49
N SER A 152 -0.67 13.98 9.88
CA SER A 152 -1.07 13.99 11.29
C SER A 152 -0.48 12.83 12.10
N ILE A 153 -0.15 11.69 11.46
CA ILE A 153 0.47 10.54 12.14
C ILE A 153 1.98 10.76 12.30
N ILE A 154 2.64 11.30 11.28
CA ILE A 154 4.07 11.62 11.32
C ILE A 154 4.37 12.71 12.35
N GLU A 155 3.51 13.73 12.45
CA GLU A 155 3.71 14.91 13.31
C GLU A 155 3.26 14.75 14.78
N GLN A 156 2.63 13.62 15.14
CA GLN A 156 2.29 13.26 16.54
C GLN A 156 3.52 12.94 17.39
#